data_AF-A0A661L3J8-F1
#
_entry.id   AF-A0A661L3J8-F1
#
_cell.length_a   1.000
_cell.length_b   1.000
_cell.length_c   1.000
_cell.angle_alpha   90.00
_cell.angle_beta   90.00
_cell.angle_gamma   90.00
#
_symmetry.space_group_name_H-M   'P 1'
#
loop_
_entity.id
_entity.type
_entity.pdbx_description
1 polymer ?
#
loop_
_entity_poly.entity_id
_entity_poly.type
_entity_poly.pdbx_seq_one_letter_code
_entity_poly.pdbx_strand_id
1 'polypeptide(L)'
;MSAEVFSLSKGLYTAVHKCIRCGQCAYGKEEVNYEIICPVHMNRQFFTNTAGGIMQIARVIHEGKLKPSESLRDLLYLCTGCEACEVNCGVISGQVEVITLIKRWLNKSAIPYREGHELLLNNLTKTKAPYGGRIADRLEWLAGDVKKNLSSKPHVFYFVGCVSSFRETEMAVSFVNILKKLDIPFSLSNEEW
;
A
#
# COMPACT_ATOMS: atom_id res chain seq x y z
N MET A 1 -22.66 -9.80 -12.43
CA MET A 1 -22.75 -8.65 -11.50
C MET A 1 -22.40 -7.41 -12.31
N SER A 2 -23.29 -6.42 -12.42
CA SER A 2 -22.95 -5.16 -13.08
C SER A 2 -21.85 -4.47 -12.27
N ALA A 3 -20.76 -4.04 -12.92
CA ALA A 3 -19.72 -3.29 -12.23
C ALA A 3 -20.33 -2.07 -11.53
N GLU A 4 -19.97 -1.85 -10.27
CA GLU A 4 -20.37 -0.66 -9.52
C GLU A 4 -20.00 0.59 -10.31
N VAL A 5 -20.90 1.58 -10.35
CA VAL A 5 -20.65 2.82 -11.07
C VAL A 5 -19.58 3.61 -10.31
N PHE A 6 -18.43 3.85 -10.94
CA PHE A 6 -17.39 4.69 -10.37
C PHE A 6 -17.88 6.14 -10.29
N SER A 7 -17.66 6.79 -9.16
CA SER A 7 -17.90 8.22 -9.00
C SER A 7 -16.83 8.84 -8.10
N LEU A 8 -16.60 10.13 -8.32
CA LEU A 8 -15.71 10.98 -7.55
C LEU A 8 -16.56 11.95 -6.75
N SER A 9 -16.10 12.34 -5.56
CA SER A 9 -16.72 13.45 -4.83
C SER A 9 -16.65 14.74 -5.67
N LYS A 10 -17.52 15.71 -5.39
CA LYS A 10 -17.49 17.01 -6.07
C LYS A 10 -16.11 17.69 -6.00
N GLY A 11 -15.42 17.53 -4.86
CA GLY A 11 -14.07 18.05 -4.65
C GLY A 11 -13.05 17.40 -5.58
N LEU A 12 -12.98 16.06 -5.58
CA LEU A 12 -12.05 15.33 -6.44
C LEU A 12 -12.39 15.50 -7.93
N TYR A 13 -13.67 15.57 -8.29
CA TYR A 13 -14.08 15.86 -9.66
C TYR A 13 -13.62 17.26 -10.10
N THR A 14 -13.71 18.25 -9.22
CA THR A 14 -13.16 19.59 -9.49
C THR A 14 -11.63 19.54 -9.63
N ALA A 15 -10.94 18.79 -8.78
CA ALA A 15 -9.49 18.63 -8.84
C ALA A 15 -9.03 18.02 -10.17
N VAL A 16 -9.65 16.92 -10.64
CA VAL A 16 -9.26 16.31 -11.93
C VAL A 16 -9.48 17.25 -13.12
N HIS A 17 -10.47 18.15 -13.06
CA HIS A 17 -10.69 19.19 -14.08
C HIS A 17 -9.67 20.33 -14.01
N LYS A 18 -9.19 20.68 -12.81
CA LYS A 18 -8.15 21.70 -12.61
C LYS A 18 -6.75 21.23 -13.02
N CYS A 19 -6.54 19.94 -13.24
CA CYS A 19 -5.27 19.41 -13.73
C CYS A 19 -4.91 20.00 -15.10
N ILE A 20 -3.90 20.88 -15.14
CA ILE A 20 -3.42 21.56 -16.35
C ILE A 20 -2.38 20.75 -17.15
N ARG A 21 -2.09 19.51 -16.74
CA ARG A 21 -1.17 18.58 -17.43
C ARG A 21 0.26 19.13 -17.59
N CYS A 22 0.74 19.91 -16.61
CA CYS A 22 2.07 20.54 -16.64
C CYS A 22 3.25 19.57 -16.40
N GLY A 23 3.01 18.35 -15.91
CA GLY A 23 4.07 17.38 -15.65
C GLY A 23 4.76 17.50 -14.28
N GLN A 24 4.38 18.46 -13.41
CA GLN A 24 4.92 18.58 -12.04
C GLN A 24 4.73 17.31 -11.19
N CYS A 25 3.76 16.46 -11.51
CA CYS A 25 3.62 15.18 -10.84
C CYS A 25 4.73 14.15 -11.18
N ALA A 26 5.58 14.45 -12.16
CA ALA A 26 6.61 13.57 -12.67
C ALA A 26 8.01 14.16 -12.53
N TYR A 27 8.16 15.48 -12.66
CA TYR A 27 9.42 16.20 -12.55
C TYR A 27 9.43 17.06 -11.30
N GLY A 28 10.56 17.08 -10.60
CA GLY A 28 10.82 17.93 -9.45
C GLY A 28 10.92 19.40 -9.85
N LYS A 29 11.07 20.25 -8.84
CA LYS A 29 11.27 21.69 -9.01
C LYS A 29 12.77 22.01 -9.12
N GLU A 30 13.08 23.30 -9.18
CA GLU A 30 14.44 23.82 -9.33
C GLU A 30 15.38 23.31 -8.23
N GLU A 31 14.90 23.15 -7.00
CA GLU A 31 15.68 22.71 -5.84
C GLU A 31 16.28 21.30 -6.00
N VAL A 32 15.72 20.50 -6.90
CA VAL A 32 16.19 19.15 -7.26
C VAL A 32 16.53 19.05 -8.75
N ASN A 33 16.92 20.16 -9.37
CA ASN A 33 17.36 20.24 -10.77
C ASN A 33 16.36 19.62 -11.77
N TYR A 34 15.06 19.74 -11.51
CA TYR A 34 13.99 19.19 -12.34
C TYR A 34 14.09 17.66 -12.59
N GLU A 35 14.74 16.92 -11.69
CA GLU A 35 14.87 15.46 -11.81
C GLU A 35 13.51 14.74 -11.75
N ILE A 36 13.45 13.52 -12.31
CA ILE A 36 12.22 12.72 -12.29
C ILE A 36 11.95 12.22 -10.87
N ILE A 37 10.84 12.69 -10.28
CA ILE A 37 10.41 12.31 -8.93
C ILE A 37 9.44 11.11 -8.92
N CYS A 38 8.83 10.77 -10.06
CA CYS A 38 7.90 9.65 -10.16
C CYS A 38 8.64 8.39 -10.68
N PRO A 39 8.79 7.33 -9.85
CA PRO A 39 9.48 6.11 -10.28
C PRO A 39 8.79 5.42 -11.46
N VAL A 40 7.46 5.54 -11.55
CA VAL A 40 6.70 4.99 -12.68
C VAL A 40 7.05 5.74 -13.97
N HIS A 41 7.14 7.07 -13.91
CA HIS A 41 7.51 7.87 -15.06
C HIS A 41 8.97 7.63 -15.47
N MET A 42 9.87 7.46 -14.51
CA MET A 42 11.28 7.12 -14.76
C MET A 42 11.41 5.87 -15.64
N ASN A 43 10.60 4.84 -15.35
CA ASN A 43 10.67 3.56 -16.07
C ASN A 43 9.83 3.51 -17.37
N ARG A 44 8.70 4.24 -17.43
CA ARG A 44 7.75 4.12 -18.54
C ARG A 44 7.73 5.32 -19.49
N GLN A 45 8.25 6.48 -19.06
CA GLN A 45 8.46 7.72 -19.81
C GLN A 45 7.29 8.33 -20.60
N PHE A 46 6.08 7.74 -20.58
CA PHE A 46 4.86 8.38 -21.09
C PHE A 46 4.11 9.16 -20.01
N PHE A 47 3.51 10.29 -20.39
CA PHE A 47 2.70 11.14 -19.50
C PHE A 47 1.51 10.41 -18.88
N THR A 48 0.91 9.45 -19.60
CA THR A 48 -0.20 8.61 -19.12
C THR A 48 0.14 7.85 -17.84
N ASN A 49 1.42 7.57 -17.59
CA ASN A 49 1.91 6.87 -16.40
C ASN A 49 2.13 7.77 -15.18
N THR A 50 1.88 9.07 -15.32
CA THR A 50 2.03 10.06 -14.25
C THR A 50 0.69 10.30 -13.57
N ALA A 51 0.68 10.92 -12.39
CA ALA A 51 -0.57 11.30 -11.74
C ALA A 51 -1.43 12.21 -12.63
N GLY A 52 -0.82 13.16 -13.37
CA GLY A 52 -1.52 14.04 -14.28
C GLY A 52 -2.23 13.30 -15.42
N GLY A 53 -1.59 12.29 -16.00
CA GLY A 53 -2.20 11.39 -16.98
C GLY A 53 -3.35 10.59 -16.38
N ILE A 54 -3.15 10.05 -15.18
CA ILE A 54 -4.18 9.30 -14.47
C ILE A 54 -5.38 10.20 -14.09
N MET A 55 -5.20 11.49 -13.79
CA MET A 55 -6.32 12.41 -13.55
C MET A 55 -7.23 12.56 -14.78
N GLN A 56 -6.66 12.55 -15.98
CA GLN A 56 -7.45 12.58 -17.22
C GLN A 56 -8.23 11.27 -17.40
N ILE A 57 -7.60 10.14 -17.09
CA ILE A 57 -8.26 8.83 -17.10
C ILE A 57 -9.40 8.80 -16.07
N ALA A 58 -9.15 9.27 -14.85
CA ALA A 58 -10.13 9.33 -13.76
C ALA A 58 -11.39 10.10 -14.14
N ARG A 59 -11.21 11.23 -14.84
CA ARG A 59 -12.32 12.03 -15.37
C ARG A 59 -13.17 11.23 -16.35
N VAL A 60 -12.54 10.53 -17.30
CA VAL A 60 -13.24 9.74 -18.32
C VAL A 60 -13.95 8.52 -17.71
N ILE A 61 -13.37 7.91 -16.67
CA ILE A 61 -14.02 6.86 -15.88
C ILE A 61 -15.26 7.41 -15.16
N HIS A 62 -15.13 8.57 -14.48
CA HIS A 62 -16.24 9.23 -13.80
C HIS A 62 -17.39 9.59 -14.76
N GLU A 63 -17.06 10.00 -15.98
CA GLU A 63 -18.03 10.32 -17.03
C GLU A 63 -18.64 9.06 -17.69
N GLY A 64 -18.31 7.85 -17.22
CA GLY A 64 -18.85 6.59 -17.73
C GLY A 64 -18.33 6.19 -19.12
N LYS A 65 -17.26 6.84 -19.59
CA LYS A 65 -16.72 6.66 -20.95
C LYS A 65 -15.62 5.62 -21.03
N LEU A 66 -15.01 5.24 -19.91
CA LEU A 66 -13.99 4.20 -19.84
C LEU A 66 -14.43 3.08 -18.89
N LYS A 67 -14.41 1.85 -19.40
CA LYS A 67 -14.75 0.64 -18.64
C LYS A 67 -13.51 0.04 -17.96
N PRO A 68 -13.66 -0.79 -16.91
CA PRO A 68 -12.56 -1.54 -16.34
C PRO A 68 -11.83 -2.36 -17.40
N SER A 69 -10.51 -2.41 -17.32
CA SER A 69 -9.67 -3.26 -18.19
C SER A 69 -8.41 -3.71 -17.47
N GLU A 70 -7.78 -4.76 -17.97
CA GLU A 70 -6.48 -5.23 -17.49
C GLU A 70 -5.38 -4.19 -17.71
N SER A 71 -5.39 -3.49 -18.85
CA SER A 71 -4.42 -2.42 -19.12
C SER A 71 -4.54 -1.27 -18.13
N LEU A 72 -5.75 -0.92 -17.69
CA LEU A 72 -5.98 0.07 -16.66
C LEU A 72 -5.51 -0.42 -15.29
N ARG A 73 -5.79 -1.68 -14.92
CA ARG A 73 -5.24 -2.32 -13.71
C ARG A 73 -3.72 -2.23 -13.70
N ASP A 74 -3.08 -2.63 -14.79
CA ASP A 74 -1.62 -2.71 -14.88
C ASP A 74 -0.97 -1.34 -14.77
N LEU A 75 -1.56 -0.32 -15.40
CA LEU A 75 -1.14 1.07 -15.25
C LEU A 75 -1.23 1.52 -13.78
N LEU A 76 -2.39 1.34 -13.15
CA LEU A 76 -2.61 1.87 -11.80
C LEU A 76 -1.81 1.12 -10.73
N TYR A 77 -1.58 -0.18 -10.92
CA TYR A 77 -0.82 -1.00 -9.98
C TYR A 77 0.68 -0.65 -9.94
N LEU A 78 1.19 0.11 -10.93
CA LEU A 78 2.53 0.66 -10.87
C LEU A 78 2.67 1.80 -9.84
N CYS A 79 1.59 2.54 -9.55
CA CYS A 79 1.64 3.62 -8.58
C CYS A 79 1.83 3.06 -7.17
N THR A 80 2.94 3.42 -6.52
CA THR A 80 3.30 3.00 -5.16
C THR A 80 2.58 3.78 -4.07
N GLY A 81 1.90 4.88 -4.41
CA GLY A 81 1.24 5.74 -3.42
C GLY A 81 2.21 6.56 -2.57
N CYS A 82 3.42 6.86 -3.08
CA CYS A 82 4.44 7.62 -2.34
C CYS A 82 4.16 9.12 -2.16
N GLU A 83 3.04 9.63 -2.68
CA GLU A 83 2.59 11.03 -2.53
C GLU A 83 3.54 12.13 -3.05
N ALA A 84 4.66 11.80 -3.70
CA ALA A 84 5.56 12.80 -4.30
C ALA A 84 4.82 13.77 -5.25
N CYS A 85 3.84 13.26 -6.00
CA CYS A 85 3.01 14.07 -6.88
C CYS A 85 1.99 14.96 -6.16
N GLU A 86 1.62 14.66 -4.92
CA GLU A 86 0.75 15.51 -4.09
C GLU A 86 1.57 16.69 -3.56
N VAL A 87 2.71 16.38 -2.93
CA VAL A 87 3.61 17.37 -2.33
C VAL A 87 4.14 18.34 -3.38
N ASN A 88 4.49 17.85 -4.57
CA ASN A 88 5.08 18.71 -5.59
C ASN A 88 4.05 19.56 -6.35
N CYS A 89 2.78 19.15 -6.41
CA CYS A 89 1.78 19.82 -7.23
C CYS A 89 1.35 21.16 -6.61
N GLY A 90 1.43 22.23 -7.40
CA GLY A 90 0.91 23.56 -7.00
C GLY A 90 -0.52 23.84 -7.47
N VAL A 91 -1.19 22.88 -8.12
CA VAL A 91 -2.45 23.13 -8.86
C VAL A 91 -3.64 22.40 -8.25
N ILE A 92 -3.43 21.14 -7.84
CA ILE A 92 -4.48 20.23 -7.36
C ILE A 92 -3.96 19.38 -6.20
N SER A 93 -4.91 18.79 -5.46
CA SER A 93 -4.68 17.81 -4.40
C SER A 93 -5.64 16.62 -4.58
N GLY A 94 -5.26 15.45 -4.08
CA GLY A 94 -6.08 14.24 -4.09
C GLY A 94 -5.77 13.27 -5.24
N GLN A 95 -4.67 13.46 -5.95
CA GLN A 95 -4.09 12.54 -6.93
C GLN A 95 -4.07 11.08 -6.43
N VAL A 96 -3.49 10.84 -5.24
CA VAL A 96 -3.31 9.51 -4.66
C VAL A 96 -4.65 8.93 -4.20
N GLU A 97 -5.53 9.77 -3.66
CA GLU A 97 -6.90 9.37 -3.32
C GLU A 97 -7.67 8.90 -4.57
N VAL A 98 -7.63 9.69 -5.65
CA VAL A 98 -8.26 9.33 -6.94
C VAL A 98 -7.71 8.01 -7.47
N ILE A 99 -6.39 7.83 -7.47
CA ILE A 99 -5.76 6.56 -7.90
C ILE A 99 -6.25 5.39 -7.04
N THR A 100 -6.33 5.58 -5.72
CA THR A 100 -6.78 4.56 -4.77
C THR A 100 -8.26 4.20 -4.97
N LEU A 101 -9.12 5.19 -5.24
CA LEU A 101 -10.52 4.96 -5.55
C LEU A 101 -10.70 4.16 -6.84
N ILE A 102 -9.91 4.44 -7.89
CA ILE A 102 -9.97 3.66 -9.13
C ILE A 102 -9.46 2.23 -8.89
N LYS A 103 -8.38 2.04 -8.13
CA LYS A 103 -7.92 0.70 -7.71
C LYS A 103 -9.03 -0.07 -6.98
N ARG A 104 -9.73 0.58 -6.04
CA ARG A 104 -10.88 -0.02 -5.33
C ARG A 104 -12.00 -0.42 -6.28
N TRP A 105 -12.32 0.43 -7.26
CA TRP A 105 -13.32 0.13 -8.28
C TRP A 105 -12.92 -1.04 -9.18
N LEU A 106 -11.66 -1.12 -9.59
CA LEU A 106 -11.11 -2.27 -10.31
C LEU A 106 -11.25 -3.58 -9.51
N ASN A 107 -10.97 -3.54 -8.20
CA ASN A 107 -11.10 -4.72 -7.32
C ASN A 107 -12.54 -5.22 -7.18
N LYS A 108 -13.54 -4.37 -7.41
CA LYS A 108 -14.97 -4.73 -7.44
C LYS A 108 -15.46 -5.13 -8.85
N SER A 109 -14.59 -5.02 -9.85
CA SER A 109 -14.89 -5.37 -11.24
C SER A 109 -14.48 -6.81 -11.53
N ALA A 110 -14.87 -7.36 -12.68
CA ALA A 110 -14.47 -8.70 -13.13
C ALA A 110 -13.03 -8.76 -13.67
N ILE A 111 -12.17 -7.80 -13.30
CA ILE A 111 -10.77 -7.76 -13.76
C ILE A 111 -9.94 -8.62 -12.80
N PRO A 112 -9.22 -9.64 -13.30
CA PRO A 112 -8.47 -10.53 -12.44
C PRO A 112 -7.33 -9.79 -11.73
N TYR A 113 -6.98 -10.24 -10.53
CA TYR A 113 -5.77 -9.82 -9.86
C TYR A 113 -4.53 -10.32 -10.62
N ARG A 114 -3.39 -9.68 -10.41
CA ARG A 114 -2.09 -10.26 -10.78
C ARG A 114 -1.77 -11.39 -9.79
N GLU A 115 -1.04 -12.40 -10.25
CA GLU A 115 -0.68 -13.60 -9.48
C GLU A 115 -0.23 -13.30 -8.04
N GLY A 116 0.71 -12.37 -7.86
CA GLY A 116 1.20 -12.00 -6.52
C GLY A 116 0.13 -11.41 -5.59
N HIS A 117 -0.82 -10.65 -6.13
CA HIS A 117 -1.95 -10.12 -5.35
C HIS A 117 -2.97 -11.22 -5.04
N GLU A 118 -3.23 -12.12 -6.00
CA GLU A 118 -4.12 -13.26 -5.79
C GLU A 118 -3.58 -14.22 -4.72
N LEU A 119 -2.27 -14.51 -4.76
CA LEU A 119 -1.59 -15.30 -3.74
C LEU A 119 -1.73 -14.66 -2.36
N LEU A 120 -1.46 -13.35 -2.25
CA LEU A 120 -1.61 -12.59 -1.00
C LEU A 120 -3.03 -12.71 -0.44
N LEU A 121 -4.05 -12.49 -1.28
CA LEU A 121 -5.46 -12.56 -0.89
C LEU A 121 -5.89 -13.98 -0.47
N ASN A 122 -5.44 -14.99 -1.20
CA ASN A 122 -5.70 -16.39 -0.88
C ASN A 122 -5.08 -16.77 0.47
N ASN A 123 -3.84 -16.35 0.72
CA ASN A 123 -3.18 -16.59 2.00
C ASN A 123 -3.90 -15.86 3.14
N LEU A 124 -4.25 -14.59 2.93
CA LEU A 124 -4.97 -13.80 3.92
C LEU A 124 -6.31 -14.44 4.31
N THR A 125 -7.08 -14.91 3.34
CA THR A 125 -8.42 -15.46 3.55
C THR A 125 -8.40 -16.90 4.09
N LYS A 126 -7.44 -17.73 3.67
CA LYS A 126 -7.37 -19.15 4.07
C LYS A 126 -6.55 -19.37 5.33
N THR A 127 -5.36 -18.77 5.40
CA THR A 127 -4.38 -19.07 6.44
C THR A 127 -4.17 -17.92 7.41
N LYS A 128 -4.84 -16.78 7.19
CA LYS A 128 -4.68 -15.60 8.05
C LYS A 128 -3.19 -15.21 8.13
N ALA A 129 -2.46 -15.34 7.03
CA ALA A 129 -1.05 -15.00 7.00
C ALA A 129 -0.67 -14.55 5.59
N PRO A 130 -0.63 -13.24 5.30
CA PRO A 130 -0.51 -12.74 3.92
C PRO A 130 0.68 -13.34 3.15
N TYR A 131 1.79 -13.59 3.84
CA TYR A 131 3.02 -14.13 3.26
C TYR A 131 3.19 -15.66 3.42
N GLY A 132 2.12 -16.39 3.75
CA GLY A 132 2.13 -17.86 3.78
C GLY A 132 2.65 -18.50 5.06
N GLY A 133 2.93 -17.72 6.11
CA GLY A 133 3.30 -18.25 7.43
C GLY A 133 2.20 -19.07 8.08
N ARG A 134 2.55 -20.15 8.78
CA ARG A 134 1.58 -20.94 9.56
C ARG A 134 1.38 -20.30 10.93
N ILE A 135 0.13 -20.04 11.33
CA ILE A 135 -0.17 -19.39 12.61
C ILE A 135 0.46 -20.14 13.80
N ALA A 136 0.45 -21.47 13.78
CA ALA A 136 1.06 -22.29 14.84
C ALA A 136 2.56 -22.04 15.04
N ASP A 137 3.24 -21.59 13.98
CA ASP A 137 4.69 -21.44 13.93
C ASP A 137 5.10 -19.98 14.26
N ARG A 138 4.15 -19.09 14.57
CA ARG A 138 4.35 -17.63 14.73
C ARG A 138 5.37 -17.27 15.80
N LEU A 139 5.52 -18.10 16.82
CA LEU A 139 6.46 -17.88 17.93
C LEU A 139 7.68 -18.80 17.87
N GLU A 140 7.96 -19.46 16.74
CA GLU A 140 9.17 -20.30 16.59
C GLU A 140 10.47 -19.50 16.76
N TRP A 141 10.46 -18.21 16.38
CA TRP A 141 11.59 -17.31 16.61
C TRP A 141 11.85 -17.04 18.10
N LEU A 142 10.85 -17.26 18.97
CA LEU A 142 10.94 -17.09 20.42
C LEU A 142 11.60 -18.32 21.08
N ALA A 143 12.87 -18.55 20.76
CA ALA A 143 13.64 -19.68 21.26
C ALA A 143 14.38 -19.38 22.58
N GLY A 144 14.77 -20.45 23.28
CA GLY A 144 15.67 -20.40 24.44
C GLY A 144 15.08 -19.71 25.66
N ASP A 145 15.91 -18.97 26.39
CA ASP A 145 15.55 -18.35 27.66
C ASP A 145 14.51 -17.23 27.54
N VAL A 146 14.36 -16.66 26.35
CA VAL A 146 13.43 -15.55 26.10
C VAL A 146 11.98 -15.95 26.40
N LYS A 147 11.60 -17.19 26.11
CA LYS A 147 10.25 -17.71 26.41
C LYS A 147 9.96 -17.76 27.92
N LYS A 148 11.01 -17.90 28.76
CA LYS A 148 10.89 -17.89 30.23
C LYS A 148 10.71 -16.49 30.80
N ASN A 149 11.06 -15.45 30.04
CA ASN A 149 10.96 -14.04 30.44
C ASN A 149 9.56 -13.44 30.17
N LEU A 150 8.64 -14.20 29.59
CA LEU A 150 7.26 -13.75 29.41
C LEU A 150 6.60 -13.57 30.79
N SER A 151 6.13 -12.37 31.05
CA SER A 151 5.49 -12.00 32.31
C SER A 151 3.97 -12.14 32.22
N SER A 152 3.36 -12.70 33.27
CA SER A 152 1.90 -12.65 33.47
C SER A 152 1.38 -11.28 33.91
N LYS A 153 2.29 -10.37 34.29
CA LYS A 153 2.03 -8.96 34.61
C LYS A 153 2.95 -8.07 33.77
N PRO A 154 2.73 -8.01 32.44
CA PRO A 154 3.61 -7.27 31.55
C PRO A 154 3.37 -5.75 31.68
N HIS A 155 4.43 -4.96 31.55
CA HIS A 155 4.34 -3.53 31.29
C HIS A 155 4.20 -3.25 29.78
N VAL A 156 4.75 -4.14 28.95
CA VAL A 156 4.68 -4.07 27.48
C VAL A 156 4.02 -5.31 26.93
N PHE A 157 2.97 -5.14 26.14
CA PHE A 157 2.44 -6.19 25.29
C PHE A 157 2.95 -5.97 23.86
N TYR A 158 3.75 -6.90 23.36
CA TYR A 158 4.32 -6.81 22.02
C TYR A 158 3.43 -7.53 21.01
N PHE A 159 2.77 -6.74 20.14
CA PHE A 159 2.12 -7.25 18.94
C PHE A 159 3.16 -7.37 17.83
N VAL A 160 3.61 -8.59 17.57
CA VAL A 160 4.77 -8.91 16.73
C VAL A 160 4.43 -8.69 15.26
N GLY A 161 3.20 -9.05 14.86
CA GLY A 161 2.73 -8.97 13.49
C GLY A 161 3.30 -10.06 12.60
N CYS A 162 2.71 -10.22 11.40
CA CYS A 162 3.05 -11.33 10.51
C CYS A 162 4.46 -11.25 9.91
N VAL A 163 4.96 -10.07 9.58
CA VAL A 163 6.27 -9.90 8.92
C VAL A 163 7.39 -10.33 9.87
N SER A 164 7.42 -9.75 11.07
CA SER A 164 8.44 -10.05 12.07
C SER A 164 8.27 -11.43 12.72
N SER A 165 7.09 -12.06 12.59
CA SER A 165 6.90 -13.44 13.08
C SER A 165 7.39 -14.51 12.10
N PHE A 166 7.37 -14.25 10.79
CA PHE A 166 7.58 -15.30 9.77
C PHE A 166 8.71 -15.03 8.78
N ARG A 167 9.11 -13.77 8.56
CA ARG A 167 10.09 -13.41 7.54
C ARG A 167 11.31 -12.74 8.14
N GLU A 168 11.09 -11.61 8.79
CA GLU A 168 12.14 -10.74 9.33
C GLU A 168 12.23 -10.94 10.85
N THR A 169 12.48 -12.19 11.26
CA THR A 169 12.40 -12.63 12.67
C THR A 169 13.45 -11.97 13.57
N GLU A 170 14.57 -11.54 12.99
CA GLU A 170 15.63 -10.82 13.68
C GLU A 170 15.14 -9.49 14.27
N MET A 171 14.12 -8.85 13.67
CA MET A 171 13.49 -7.66 14.25
C MET A 171 12.79 -7.97 15.57
N ALA A 172 11.99 -9.05 15.60
CA ALA A 172 11.28 -9.47 16.80
C ALA A 172 12.25 -9.92 17.91
N VAL A 173 13.27 -10.69 17.54
CA VAL A 173 14.36 -11.11 18.46
C VAL A 173 15.09 -9.90 19.03
N SER A 174 15.46 -8.93 18.20
CA SER A 174 16.18 -7.73 18.63
C SER A 174 15.36 -6.91 19.62
N PHE A 175 14.08 -6.68 19.32
CA PHE A 175 13.18 -5.94 20.21
C PHE A 175 13.05 -6.61 21.58
N VAL A 176 12.83 -7.91 21.61
CA VAL A 176 12.71 -8.65 22.86
C VAL A 176 14.01 -8.66 23.67
N ASN A 177 15.17 -8.76 23.00
CA ASN A 177 16.47 -8.67 23.68
C ASN A 177 16.69 -7.31 24.35
N ILE A 178 16.21 -6.22 23.75
CA ILE A 178 16.23 -4.88 24.36
C ILE A 178 15.39 -4.86 25.64
N LEU A 179 14.16 -5.37 25.59
CA LEU A 179 13.28 -5.43 26.77
C LEU A 179 13.91 -6.25 27.90
N LYS A 180 14.50 -7.40 27.56
CA LYS A 180 15.24 -8.24 28.51
C LYS A 180 16.43 -7.49 29.13
N LYS A 181 17.22 -6.78 28.33
CA LYS A 181 18.40 -6.05 28.82
C LYS A 181 18.04 -4.91 29.76
N LEU A 182 16.86 -4.33 29.59
CA LEU A 182 16.31 -3.26 30.42
C LEU A 182 15.45 -3.77 31.58
N ASP A 183 15.32 -5.09 31.74
CA ASP A 183 14.48 -5.74 32.75
C ASP A 183 13.01 -5.26 32.73
N ILE A 184 12.50 -4.97 31.52
CA ILE A 184 11.11 -4.55 31.31
C ILE A 184 10.24 -5.81 31.20
N PRO A 185 9.26 -6.02 32.09
CA PRO A 185 8.35 -7.16 31.99
C PRO A 185 7.50 -7.04 30.73
N PHE A 186 7.49 -8.08 29.88
CA PHE A 186 6.72 -8.06 28.64
C PHE A 186 6.01 -9.38 28.38
N SER A 187 5.00 -9.33 27.53
CA SER A 187 4.27 -10.50 27.03
C SER A 187 3.94 -10.31 25.55
N LEU A 188 3.49 -11.38 24.90
CA LEU A 188 3.06 -11.41 23.51
C LEU A 188 1.97 -12.48 23.35
N SER A 189 1.27 -12.47 22.21
CA SER A 189 0.21 -13.46 21.91
C SER A 189 0.57 -14.28 20.69
N ASN A 190 0.16 -15.55 20.70
CA ASN A 190 0.14 -16.37 19.48
C ASN A 190 -1.12 -16.10 18.63
N GLU A 191 -2.13 -15.47 19.23
CA GLU A 191 -3.39 -15.07 18.62
C GLU A 191 -3.31 -13.58 18.29
N GLU A 192 -2.97 -13.28 17.03
CA GLU A 192 -2.87 -11.93 16.49
C GLU A 192 -3.75 -11.82 15.23
N TRP A 193 -5.07 -11.93 15.41
CA TRP A 193 -6.09 -11.85 14.36
C TRP A 193 -7.46 -11.41 14.86
#